data_AF-A0A954K0B7-F1
#
_entry.id   AF-A0A954K0B7-F1
#
_cell.length_a   1.000
_cell.length_b   1.000
_cell.length_c   1.000
_cell.angle_alpha   90.00
_cell.angle_beta   90.00
_cell.angle_gamma   90.00
#
_symmetry.space_group_name_H-M   'P 1'
#
loop_
_entity.id
_entity.type
_entity.pdbx_description
1 polymer ?
#
loop_
_entity_poly.entity_id
_entity_poly.type
_entity_poly.pdbx_seq_one_letter_code
_entity_poly.pdbx_strand_id
1 'polypeptide(L)' 'MSDSLARQILTKAGIFAGKTTRRANLQQLVNDLRVQPIKGELIRIGPAGDGGYLVPDDLEGIRHCFS' A
#
# COMPACT_ATOMS: atom_id res chain seq x y z
N MET A 1 33.14 -13.64 -2.77
CA MET A 1 32.69 -14.49 -3.91
C MET A 1 31.97 -15.77 -3.47
N SER A 2 32.33 -16.38 -2.34
CA SER A 2 31.67 -17.58 -1.79
C SER A 2 30.21 -17.38 -1.36
N ASP A 3 29.87 -16.21 -0.82
CA ASP A 3 28.51 -15.89 -0.33
C ASP A 3 27.43 -15.94 -1.42
N SER A 4 27.80 -15.71 -2.69
CA SER A 4 26.82 -15.70 -3.78
C SER A 4 26.40 -17.10 -4.22
N LEU A 5 27.33 -18.06 -4.22
CA LEU A 5 27.06 -19.43 -4.68
C LEU A 5 26.22 -20.19 -3.65
N ALA A 6 26.57 -20.07 -2.37
CA ALA A 6 25.79 -20.64 -1.27
C ALA A 6 24.36 -20.07 -1.25
N ARG A 7 24.22 -18.74 -1.44
CA ARG A 7 22.91 -18.09 -1.53
C ARG A 7 22.10 -18.56 -2.73
N GLN A 8 22.72 -18.76 -3.90
CA GLN A 8 22.04 -19.30 -5.09
C GLN A 8 21.58 -20.76 -4.93
N ILE A 9 22.35 -21.58 -4.23
CA ILE A 9 21.97 -22.98 -3.95
C ILE A 9 20.82 -23.01 -2.94
N LEU A 10 20.90 -22.22 -1.88
CA LEU A 10 19.86 -22.14 -0.85
C LEU A 10 18.54 -21.60 -1.40
N THR A 11 18.56 -20.59 -2.29
CA THR A 11 17.33 -20.04 -2.88
C THR A 11 16.63 -21.05 -3.78
N LYS A 12 17.36 -21.90 -4.51
CA LYS A 12 16.76 -23.02 -5.28
C LYS A 12 16.04 -24.03 -4.39
N ALA A 13 16.48 -24.18 -3.14
CA ALA A 13 15.81 -24.99 -2.12
C ALA A 13 14.73 -24.21 -1.33
N GLY A 14 14.41 -22.98 -1.72
CA GLY A 14 13.43 -22.12 -1.05
C GLY A 14 13.93 -21.46 0.24
N ILE A 15 15.24 -21.55 0.54
CA ILE A 15 15.86 -20.99 1.74
C ILE A 15 16.51 -19.65 1.40
N PHE A 16 15.98 -18.58 1.98
CA PHE A 16 16.49 -17.22 1.77
C PHE A 16 17.36 -16.79 2.95
N ALA A 17 18.64 -17.15 2.89
CA ALA A 17 19.63 -16.73 3.88
C ALA A 17 19.91 -15.23 3.74
N GLY A 18 19.30 -14.42 4.60
CA GLY A 18 19.44 -12.97 4.64
C GLY A 18 18.64 -12.37 5.80
N LYS A 19 18.81 -11.07 6.03
CA LYS A 19 17.98 -10.35 7.01
C LYS A 19 16.52 -10.38 6.52
N THR A 20 15.62 -10.82 7.37
CA THR A 20 14.18 -10.83 7.11
C THR A 20 13.46 -9.91 8.09
N THR A 21 12.34 -9.35 7.65
CA THR A 21 11.46 -8.55 8.52
C THR A 21 10.61 -9.48 9.37
N ARG A 22 10.43 -9.14 10.65
CA ARG A 22 9.55 -9.92 11.54
C ARG A 22 8.13 -9.95 10.96
N ARG A 23 7.49 -11.12 10.99
CA ARG A 23 6.11 -11.31 10.51
C ARG A 23 5.12 -10.30 11.11
N ALA A 24 5.26 -9.99 12.40
CA ALA A 24 4.39 -9.03 13.09
C ALA A 24 4.46 -7.63 12.45
N ASN A 25 5.65 -7.17 12.07
CA ASN A 25 5.83 -5.86 11.44
C ASN A 25 5.21 -5.84 10.04
N LEU A 26 5.34 -6.93 9.28
CA LEU A 26 4.67 -7.07 7.98
C LEU A 26 3.15 -7.08 8.13
N GLN A 27 2.63 -7.79 9.12
CA GLN A 27 1.19 -7.84 9.39
C GLN A 27 0.64 -6.47 9.79
N GLN A 28 1.37 -5.73 10.62
CA GLN A 28 1.01 -4.38 11.02
C GLN A 28 0.99 -3.44 9.82
N LEU A 29 2.03 -3.46 8.99
CA LEU A 29 2.09 -2.65 7.77
C LEU A 29 0.89 -2.91 6.85
N VAL A 30 0.52 -4.18 6.63
CA VAL A 30 -0.65 -4.53 5.82
C VAL A 30 -1.93 -3.99 6.45
N ASN A 31 -2.06 -4.02 7.77
CA ASN A 31 -3.23 -3.47 8.45
C ASN A 31 -3.29 -1.94 8.35
N ASP A 32 -2.15 -1.26 8.46
CA ASP A 32 -2.06 0.20 8.37
C ASP A 32 -2.34 0.72 6.95
N LEU A 33 -1.92 -0.03 5.93
CA LEU A 33 -2.16 0.31 4.51
C LEU A 33 -3.56 -0.09 4.02
N ARG A 34 -4.30 -0.91 4.76
CA ARG A 34 -5.65 -1.31 4.35
C ARG A 34 -6.59 -0.12 4.43
N VAL A 35 -7.24 0.18 3.30
CA VAL A 35 -8.34 1.13 3.23
C VAL A 35 -9.39 0.74 4.26
N GLN A 36 -9.66 1.65 5.19
CA GLN A 36 -10.72 1.49 6.17
C GLN A 36 -12.01 2.07 5.60
N PRO A 37 -13.17 1.41 5.77
CA PRO A 37 -14.44 2.00 5.40
C PRO A 37 -14.64 3.26 6.23
N ILE A 38 -14.90 4.38 5.54
CA ILE A 38 -15.31 5.61 6.20
C ILE A 38 -16.83 5.64 6.31
N LYS A 39 -17.35 6.52 7.16
CA LYS A 39 -18.78 6.78 7.25
C LYS A 39 -19.21 7.69 6.10
N GLY A 40 -20.23 7.28 5.36
CA GLY A 40 -20.83 8.06 4.27
C GLY A 40 -20.46 7.54 2.88
N GLU A 41 -21.15 8.07 1.87
CA GLU A 41 -20.88 7.77 0.47
C GLU A 41 -19.61 8.50 -0.01
N LEU A 42 -18.88 7.86 -0.93
CA LEU A 42 -17.68 8.42 -1.55
C LEU A 42 -18.00 8.79 -3.01
N ILE A 43 -17.57 9.99 -3.42
CA ILE A 43 -17.61 10.44 -4.81
C ILE A 43 -16.20 10.48 -5.40
N ARG A 44 -16.09 10.20 -6.70
CA ARG A 44 -14.84 10.32 -7.45
C ARG A 44 -14.74 11.72 -8.05
N ILE A 45 -13.64 12.40 -7.78
CA ILE A 45 -13.29 13.68 -8.40
C ILE A 45 -12.04 13.49 -9.27
N GLY A 46 -12.09 13.95 -10.51
CA GLY A 46 -10.99 13.89 -11.46
C GLY A 46 -11.45 13.51 -12.88
N PRO A 47 -10.67 13.83 -13.92
CA PRO A 47 -10.89 13.39 -15.29
C PRO A 47 -11.15 11.89 -15.46
N ALA A 48 -11.73 11.50 -16.58
CA ALA A 48 -11.81 10.08 -16.93
C ALA A 48 -10.41 9.55 -17.29
N GLY A 49 -10.08 8.35 -16.80
CA GLY A 49 -8.82 7.67 -17.13
C GLY A 49 -7.60 8.12 -16.32
N ASP A 50 -7.78 8.97 -15.30
CA ASP A 50 -6.73 9.34 -14.35
C ASP A 50 -6.88 8.61 -13.00
N GLY A 51 -5.94 8.87 -12.08
CA GLY A 51 -6.00 8.32 -10.71
C GLY A 51 -7.18 8.84 -9.90
N GLY A 52 -7.57 10.10 -10.11
CA GLY A 52 -8.65 10.76 -9.38
C GLY A 52 -8.46 10.76 -7.85
N TYR A 53 -9.45 11.33 -7.16
CA TYR A 53 -9.57 11.27 -5.70
C TYR A 53 -10.93 10.70 -5.33
N LEU A 54 -10.95 9.77 -4.38
CA LEU A 54 -12.17 9.41 -3.66
C LEU A 54 -12.28 10.32 -2.45
N VAL A 55 -13.35 11.10 -2.38
CA VAL A 55 -13.63 12.01 -1.27
C VAL A 55 -15.06 11.78 -0.76
N PRO A 56 -15.37 12.14 0.50
CA PRO A 56 -16.74 12.06 1.00
C PRO A 56 -17.68 12.94 0.18
N ASP A 57 -18.94 12.51 0.04
CA ASP A 57 -20.00 13.30 -0.59
C ASP A 57 -20.57 14.35 0.38
N ASP A 58 -19.70 15.25 0.88
CA ASP A 58 -20.03 16.26 1.88
C ASP A 58 -19.55 17.67 1.50
N LEU A 59 -19.38 17.92 0.19
CA LEU A 59 -18.80 19.16 -0.34
C LEU A 59 -19.79 20.33 -0.42
N GLU A 60 -21.04 20.15 0.03
CA GLU A 60 -22.06 21.20 0.02
C GLU A 60 -21.57 22.45 0.79
N GLY A 61 -21.63 23.61 0.14
CA GLY A 61 -21.19 24.89 0.73
C GLY A 61 -19.70 25.19 0.63
N ILE A 62 -18.87 24.26 0.13
CA ILE A 62 -17.47 24.55 -0.22
C ILE A 62 -17.43 25.40 -1.49
N ARG A 63 -16.79 26.58 -1.42
CA ARG A 63 -16.76 27.55 -2.53
C ARG A 63 -15.39 27.70 -3.18
N HIS A 64 -14.33 27.27 -2.52
CA HIS A 64 -12.96 27.45 -2.97
C HIS A 64 -12.14 26.20 -2.71
N CYS A 65 -11.34 25.79 -3.69
CA CYS A 65 -10.38 24.69 -3.60
C CYS A 65 -9.02 25.20 -4.05
N PHE A 66 -7.95 24.79 -3.36
CA PHE A 66 -6.57 25.15 -3.67
C PHE A 66 -5.73 23.88 -3.80
N SER A 67 -4.78 23.87 -4.73
CA SER A 67 -3.83 22.77 -4.98
C SER A 67 -2.42 23.14 -4.56
#